data_AF-A0A6M1LU41-F1
#
_entry.id   AF-A0A6M1LU41-F1
#
_cell.length_a   1.000
_cell.length_b   1.000
_cell.length_c   1.000
_cell.angle_alpha   90.00
_cell.angle_beta   90.00
_cell.angle_gamma   90.00
#
_symmetry.space_group_name_H-M   'P 1'
#
loop_
_entity.id
_entity.type
_entity.pdbx_description
1 polymer ?
#
loop_
_entity_poly.entity_id
_entity_poly.type
_entity_poly.pdbx_seq_one_letter_code
_entity_poly.pdbx_strand_id
1 'polypeptide(L)'
;MSAASGKRSKAALKAFLAAEEDPLGEGVAADPRAKELRSLSIEDPAALQAIREVFAGTSLPEDQEKVRRILRARSEIQKEWGDARDSFLAIGRALLALEGDLTKAEFARLRHGTERLFPFSDATATQLRQIARAVDGGRIPVEACPGSYGTAYQITLLSEPQLRVARERGLIRSDVTRREIMQLRREVPADGLEPLPPGRLDRARLREERARLGERRARLVEELAVVERRIAQIDDLMSPVIDGEAEAIA
;
A
#
# COMPACT_ATOMS: atom_id res chain seq x y z
N MET A 1 40.62 8.88 -36.43
CA MET A 1 40.45 10.33 -36.19
C MET A 1 39.45 10.54 -35.06
N SER A 2 39.74 11.54 -34.23
CA SER A 2 38.90 12.15 -33.18
C SER A 2 38.86 11.48 -31.79
N ALA A 3 39.80 11.94 -30.96
CA ALA A 3 39.76 11.93 -29.51
C ALA A 3 39.12 13.24 -29.01
N ALA A 4 38.07 13.17 -28.19
CA ALA A 4 37.60 14.30 -27.38
C ALA A 4 36.66 13.84 -26.25
N SER A 5 37.19 13.25 -25.18
CA SER A 5 36.48 13.17 -23.90
C SER A 5 37.49 13.23 -22.77
N GLY A 6 37.54 14.35 -22.05
CA GLY A 6 38.54 14.55 -20.99
C GLY A 6 38.61 15.96 -20.41
N LYS A 7 37.90 16.95 -20.97
CA LYS A 7 37.97 18.33 -20.48
C LYS A 7 36.88 18.73 -19.46
N ARG A 8 35.83 17.92 -19.27
CA ARG A 8 34.74 18.25 -18.32
C ARG A 8 35.00 17.82 -16.86
N SER A 9 35.84 16.80 -16.62
CA SER A 9 36.08 16.29 -15.25
C SER A 9 37.08 17.12 -14.45
N LYS A 10 38.05 17.78 -15.12
CA LYS A 10 39.11 18.53 -14.43
C LYS A 10 38.64 19.88 -13.91
N ALA A 11 37.68 20.53 -14.58
CA ALA A 11 37.10 21.79 -14.14
C ALA A 11 36.19 21.61 -12.91
N ALA A 12 35.40 20.52 -12.87
CA ALA A 12 34.56 20.17 -11.72
C ALA A 12 35.41 19.79 -10.50
N LEU A 13 36.50 19.05 -10.69
CA LEU A 13 37.40 18.68 -9.59
C LEU A 13 38.20 19.88 -9.07
N LYS A 14 38.58 20.82 -9.95
CA LYS A 14 39.23 22.07 -9.53
C LYS A 14 38.28 23.00 -8.77
N ALA A 15 37.00 23.03 -9.13
CA ALA A 15 35.98 23.79 -8.40
C ALA A 15 35.68 23.19 -7.01
N PHE A 16 35.75 21.85 -6.89
CA PHE A 16 35.60 21.16 -5.61
C PHE A 16 36.82 21.37 -4.70
N LEU A 17 38.03 21.29 -5.23
CA LEU A 17 39.28 21.50 -4.47
C LEU A 17 39.54 22.98 -4.13
N ALA A 18 39.08 23.92 -4.96
CA ALA A 18 39.18 25.36 -4.66
C ALA A 18 38.19 25.83 -3.58
N ALA A 19 37.23 25.00 -3.16
CA ALA A 19 36.34 25.30 -2.05
C ALA A 19 36.97 24.99 -0.66
N GLU A 20 38.17 24.38 -0.63
CA GLU A 20 38.88 24.01 0.61
C GLU A 20 40.10 24.90 0.92
N GLU A 21 40.41 25.92 0.12
CA GLU A 21 41.53 26.85 0.40
C GLU A 21 41.12 28.32 0.23
N ASP A 22 40.67 28.96 1.32
CA ASP A 22 41.23 30.26 1.76
C ASP A 22 40.86 30.53 3.24
N PRO A 23 41.80 30.97 4.11
CA PRO A 23 41.57 31.27 5.51
C PRO A 23 41.14 32.72 5.72
N LEU A 24 40.37 32.96 6.80
CA LEU A 24 40.10 34.27 7.40
C LEU A 24 39.35 35.28 6.51
N GLY A 25 38.01 35.29 6.62
CA GLY A 25 37.17 36.36 6.08
C GLY A 25 35.75 36.31 6.64
N GLU A 26 35.40 37.28 7.48
CA GLU A 26 34.11 37.43 8.13
C GLU A 26 32.94 37.53 7.15
N GLY A 27 31.84 36.83 7.47
CA GLY A 27 30.59 36.92 6.73
C GLY A 27 29.86 35.59 6.70
N VAL A 28 29.41 35.10 7.86
CA VAL A 28 28.53 33.92 7.93
C VAL A 28 27.21 34.28 7.23
N ALA A 29 27.14 34.02 5.93
CA ALA A 29 25.89 33.95 5.21
C ALA A 29 25.07 32.85 5.88
N ALA A 30 24.10 33.26 6.70
CA ALA A 30 23.23 32.34 7.42
C ALA A 30 22.54 31.43 6.40
N ASP A 31 22.89 30.15 6.41
CA ASP A 31 22.32 29.11 5.56
C ASP A 31 20.78 29.24 5.57
N PRO A 32 20.11 29.39 4.41
CA PRO A 32 18.65 29.46 4.35
C PRO A 32 17.99 28.25 5.03
N ARG A 33 18.64 27.07 5.01
CA ARG A 33 18.17 25.90 5.77
C ARG A 33 18.29 26.07 7.28
N ALA A 34 19.30 26.80 7.75
CA ALA A 34 19.46 27.10 9.18
C ALA A 34 18.42 28.13 9.67
N LYS A 35 17.92 29.01 8.79
CA LYS A 35 16.80 29.92 9.08
C LYS A 35 15.46 29.18 9.16
N GLU A 36 15.14 28.32 8.18
CA GLU A 36 13.95 27.44 8.23
C GLU A 36 13.97 26.48 9.44
N LEU A 37 15.17 26.07 9.89
CA LEU A 37 15.30 25.24 11.09
C LEU A 37 14.98 25.98 12.39
N ARG A 38 15.32 27.27 12.48
CA ARG A 38 15.05 28.06 13.70
C ARG A 38 13.54 28.27 13.87
N SER A 39 12.80 28.48 12.77
CA SER A 39 11.32 28.52 12.80
C SER A 39 10.73 27.16 13.19
N LEU A 40 11.16 26.05 12.60
CA LEU A 40 10.67 24.70 12.96
C LEU A 40 10.88 24.33 14.43
N SER A 41 12.00 24.76 15.04
CA SER A 41 12.28 24.47 16.47
C SER A 41 11.43 25.26 17.47
N ILE A 42 10.82 26.37 17.03
CA ILE A 42 9.97 27.24 17.86
C ILE A 42 8.49 26.91 17.64
N GLU A 43 8.12 26.35 16.47
CA GLU A 43 6.74 26.30 15.99
C GLU A 43 5.97 25.00 16.26
N ASP A 44 6.61 23.89 16.64
CA ASP A 44 5.91 22.62 16.96
C ASP A 44 5.97 22.29 18.47
N PRO A 45 5.15 22.95 19.31
CA PRO A 45 5.11 22.69 20.75
C PRO A 45 4.68 21.25 21.07
N ALA A 46 3.91 20.60 20.18
CA ALA A 46 3.51 19.22 20.35
C ALA A 46 4.70 18.26 20.15
N ALA A 47 5.55 18.49 19.14
CA ALA A 47 6.77 17.70 18.96
C ALA A 47 7.76 17.88 20.11
N LEU A 48 7.92 19.10 20.63
CA LEU A 48 8.76 19.34 21.82
C LEU A 48 8.22 18.60 23.05
N GLN A 49 6.91 18.60 23.26
CA GLN A 49 6.28 17.86 24.33
C GLN A 49 6.50 16.34 24.18
N ALA A 50 6.32 15.80 22.97
CA ALA A 50 6.58 14.39 22.68
C ALA A 50 8.06 14.01 22.94
N ILE A 51 9.02 14.87 22.57
CA ILE A 51 10.44 14.64 22.87
C ILE A 51 10.67 14.58 24.39
N ARG A 52 10.08 15.51 25.16
CA ARG A 52 10.20 15.51 26.62
C ARG A 52 9.65 14.26 27.26
N GLU A 53 8.51 13.78 26.77
CA GLU A 53 7.85 12.57 27.28
C GLU A 53 8.67 11.31 26.95
N VAL A 54 9.10 11.15 25.70
CA VAL A 54 9.86 9.98 25.24
C VAL A 54 11.23 9.89 25.93
N PHE A 55 11.89 11.03 26.13
CA PHE A 55 13.22 11.09 26.76
C PHE A 55 13.17 11.52 28.23
N ALA A 56 12.02 11.40 28.87
CA ALA A 56 11.85 11.69 30.29
C ALA A 56 12.86 10.89 31.14
N GLY A 57 13.50 11.56 32.10
CA GLY A 57 14.54 10.95 32.94
C GLY A 57 15.94 10.91 32.30
N THR A 58 16.13 11.48 31.11
CA THR A 58 17.45 11.70 30.51
C THR A 58 17.79 13.19 30.46
N SER A 59 19.05 13.53 30.22
CA SER A 59 19.49 14.93 29.99
C SER A 59 19.20 15.43 28.57
N LEU A 60 18.65 14.59 27.69
CA LEU A 60 18.41 14.94 26.29
C LEU A 60 17.45 16.14 26.13
N PRO A 61 16.32 16.24 26.87
CA PRO A 61 15.38 17.35 26.70
C PRO A 61 15.97 18.73 27.03
N GLU A 62 17.06 18.77 27.81
CA GLU A 62 17.77 19.99 28.20
C GLU A 62 18.89 20.35 27.21
N ASP A 63 19.37 19.37 26.45
CA ASP A 63 20.39 19.52 25.43
C ASP A 63 19.77 20.06 24.11
N GLN A 64 19.84 21.38 23.95
CA GLN A 64 19.27 22.07 22.78
C GLN A 64 19.78 21.55 21.43
N GLU A 65 21.03 21.09 21.37
CA GLU A 65 21.61 20.59 20.11
C GLU A 65 21.03 19.21 19.77
N LYS A 66 20.90 18.32 20.76
CA LYS A 66 20.24 17.02 20.55
C LYS A 66 18.77 17.18 20.19
N VAL A 67 18.04 18.05 20.86
CA VAL A 67 16.63 18.33 20.54
C VAL A 67 16.48 18.82 19.10
N ARG A 68 17.33 19.76 18.67
CA ARG A 68 17.32 20.25 17.27
C ARG A 68 17.58 19.14 16.25
N ARG A 69 18.53 18.24 16.53
CA ARG A 69 18.81 17.10 15.65
C ARG A 69 17.63 16.16 15.51
N ILE A 70 16.93 15.86 16.61
CA ILE A 70 15.72 15.02 16.58
C ILE A 70 14.61 15.69 15.77
N LEU A 71 14.37 16.99 15.98
CA LEU A 71 13.35 17.72 15.23
C LEU A 71 13.63 17.74 13.73
N ARG A 72 14.90 17.95 13.33
CA ARG A 72 15.33 17.85 11.93
C ARG A 72 15.05 16.45 11.37
N ALA A 73 15.56 15.41 12.04
CA ALA A 73 15.37 14.04 11.60
C ALA A 73 13.88 13.66 11.50
N ARG A 74 13.05 14.11 12.45
CA ARG A 74 11.59 13.92 12.41
C ARG A 74 10.96 14.55 11.17
N SER A 75 11.30 15.80 10.85
CA SER A 75 10.76 16.51 9.68
C SER A 75 11.18 15.83 8.38
N GLU A 76 12.46 15.44 8.27
CA GLU A 76 12.99 14.69 7.12
C GLU A 76 12.26 13.35 6.96
N ILE A 77 12.12 12.57 8.04
CA ILE A 77 11.41 11.29 8.02
C ILE A 77 9.95 11.48 7.61
N GLN A 78 9.25 12.49 8.14
CA GLN A 78 7.84 12.76 7.81
C GLN A 78 7.67 13.08 6.33
N LYS A 79 8.58 13.87 5.75
CA LYS A 79 8.57 14.17 4.32
C LYS A 79 8.74 12.91 3.48
N GLU A 80 9.78 12.12 3.74
CA GLU A 80 10.04 10.87 3.00
C GLU A 80 8.88 9.87 3.14
N TRP A 81 8.19 9.89 4.30
CA TRP A 81 6.99 9.08 4.52
C TRP A 81 5.81 9.52 3.65
N GLY A 82 5.63 10.83 3.48
CA GLY A 82 4.65 11.41 2.55
C GLY A 82 5.00 11.09 1.10
N ASP A 83 6.26 11.21 0.71
CA ASP A 83 6.73 10.91 -0.64
C ASP A 83 6.53 9.42 -0.98
N ALA A 84 6.75 8.51 -0.02
CA ALA A 84 6.45 7.09 -0.17
C ALA A 84 4.94 6.83 -0.37
N ARG A 85 4.07 7.51 0.40
CA ARG A 85 2.61 7.47 0.24
C ARG A 85 2.21 7.85 -1.18
N ASP A 86 2.68 9.02 -1.62
CA ASP A 86 2.30 9.59 -2.91
C ASP A 86 2.82 8.72 -4.06
N SER A 87 4.01 8.14 -3.91
CA SER A 87 4.60 7.22 -4.88
C SER A 87 3.74 5.97 -5.08
N PHE A 88 3.35 5.26 -4.01
CA PHE A 88 2.57 4.04 -4.19
C PHE A 88 1.13 4.33 -4.67
N LEU A 89 0.57 5.49 -4.32
CA LEU A 89 -0.73 5.93 -4.84
C LEU A 89 -0.64 6.22 -6.35
N ALA A 90 0.42 6.90 -6.80
CA ALA A 90 0.65 7.14 -8.22
C ALA A 90 0.79 5.82 -9.01
N ILE A 91 1.52 4.84 -8.47
CA ILE A 91 1.61 3.50 -9.06
C ILE A 91 0.23 2.84 -9.14
N GLY A 92 -0.55 2.89 -8.06
CA GLY A 92 -1.89 2.33 -8.02
C GLY A 92 -2.82 2.96 -9.07
N ARG A 93 -2.78 4.28 -9.24
CA ARG A 93 -3.56 5.02 -10.26
C ARG A 93 -3.13 4.67 -11.68
N ALA A 94 -1.82 4.57 -11.94
CA ALA A 94 -1.31 4.15 -13.24
C ALA A 94 -1.78 2.73 -13.60
N LEU A 95 -1.79 1.81 -12.62
CA LEU A 95 -2.31 0.47 -12.81
C LEU A 95 -3.83 0.45 -13.06
N LEU A 96 -4.60 1.36 -12.47
CA LEU A 96 -6.04 1.50 -12.73
C LEU A 96 -6.32 2.05 -14.13
N ALA A 97 -5.56 3.04 -14.58
CA ALA A 97 -5.64 3.57 -15.93
C ALA A 97 -5.36 2.44 -16.95
N LEU A 98 -4.28 1.69 -16.74
CA LEU A 98 -3.93 0.55 -17.58
C LEU A 98 -4.99 -0.55 -17.59
N GLU A 99 -5.65 -0.82 -16.45
CA GLU A 99 -6.78 -1.77 -16.40
C GLU A 99 -8.00 -1.28 -17.20
N GLY A 100 -8.21 0.04 -17.29
CA GLY A 100 -9.30 0.64 -18.07
C GLY A 100 -9.05 0.62 -19.58
N ASP A 101 -7.79 0.71 -20.01
CA ASP A 101 -7.41 0.74 -21.43
C ASP A 101 -7.33 -0.64 -22.07
N LEU A 102 -7.08 -1.69 -21.27
CA LEU A 102 -6.90 -3.05 -21.77
C LEU A 102 -8.22 -3.83 -21.84
N THR A 103 -8.33 -4.72 -22.83
CA THR A 103 -9.40 -5.72 -22.84
C THR A 103 -9.23 -6.71 -21.69
N LYS A 104 -10.31 -7.41 -21.30
CA LYS A 104 -10.25 -8.44 -20.24
C LYS A 104 -9.17 -9.51 -20.50
N ALA A 105 -8.98 -9.90 -21.76
CA ALA A 105 -8.00 -10.91 -22.14
C ALA A 105 -6.56 -10.39 -22.04
N GLU A 106 -6.31 -9.16 -22.47
CA GLU A 106 -5.00 -8.50 -22.34
C GLU A 106 -4.65 -8.24 -20.87
N PHE A 107 -5.62 -7.78 -20.09
CA PHE A 107 -5.45 -7.57 -18.65
C PHE A 107 -5.11 -8.88 -17.91
N ALA A 108 -5.74 -10.00 -18.28
CA ALA A 108 -5.40 -11.31 -17.73
C ALA A 108 -3.96 -11.73 -18.08
N ARG A 109 -3.50 -11.48 -19.31
CA ARG A 109 -2.09 -11.73 -19.71
C ARG A 109 -1.12 -10.84 -18.95
N LEU A 110 -1.47 -9.55 -18.77
CA LEU A 110 -0.68 -8.62 -17.97
C LEU A 110 -0.51 -9.14 -16.54
N ARG A 111 -1.59 -9.57 -15.88
CA ARG A 111 -1.53 -10.15 -14.53
C ARG A 111 -0.55 -11.31 -14.46
N HIS A 112 -0.63 -12.25 -15.42
CA HIS A 112 0.28 -13.41 -15.48
C HIS A 112 1.75 -13.01 -15.72
N GLY A 113 1.98 -11.92 -16.46
CA GLY A 113 3.31 -11.42 -16.79
C GLY A 113 3.85 -10.30 -15.88
N THR A 114 3.14 -9.92 -14.81
CA THR A 114 3.43 -8.72 -14.00
C THR A 114 4.90 -8.62 -13.59
N GLU A 115 5.46 -9.70 -13.02
CA GLU A 115 6.83 -9.72 -12.49
C GLU A 115 7.92 -9.57 -13.56
N ARG A 116 7.57 -9.75 -14.83
CA ARG A 116 8.48 -9.54 -15.97
C ARG A 116 8.50 -8.10 -16.46
N LEU A 117 7.46 -7.32 -16.15
CA LEU A 117 7.29 -5.94 -16.62
C LEU A 117 7.46 -4.91 -15.52
N PHE A 118 7.19 -5.28 -14.27
CA PHE A 118 7.20 -4.38 -13.12
C PHE A 118 8.03 -4.93 -11.96
N PRO A 119 8.58 -4.05 -11.09
CA PRO A 119 9.40 -4.44 -9.95
C PRO A 119 8.56 -4.95 -8.76
N PHE A 120 7.45 -5.65 -9.03
CA PHE A 120 6.55 -6.18 -8.01
C PHE A 120 5.67 -7.32 -8.55
N SER A 121 5.10 -8.10 -7.63
CA SER A 121 4.18 -9.20 -7.95
C SER A 121 2.77 -8.73 -8.30
N ASP A 122 1.99 -9.60 -8.95
CA ASP A 122 0.57 -9.34 -9.25
C ASP A 122 -0.26 -9.12 -7.97
N ALA A 123 0.13 -9.75 -6.87
CA ALA A 123 -0.47 -9.53 -5.56
C ALA A 123 -0.26 -8.08 -5.10
N THR A 124 0.97 -7.56 -5.16
CA THR A 124 1.26 -6.16 -4.85
C THR A 124 0.53 -5.21 -5.80
N ALA A 125 0.51 -5.50 -7.11
CA ALA A 125 -0.23 -4.70 -8.09
C ALA A 125 -1.74 -4.62 -7.77
N THR A 126 -2.31 -5.71 -7.25
CA THR A 126 -3.70 -5.77 -6.79
C THR A 126 -3.92 -4.90 -5.56
N GLN A 127 -3.02 -4.97 -4.57
CA GLN A 127 -3.09 -4.13 -3.37
C GLN A 127 -3.02 -2.64 -3.71
N LEU A 128 -2.07 -2.24 -4.56
CA LEU A 128 -1.88 -0.84 -4.96
C LEU A 128 -3.12 -0.26 -5.65
N ARG A 129 -3.75 -1.02 -6.57
CA ARG A 129 -5.01 -0.61 -7.20
C ARG A 129 -6.16 -0.49 -6.20
N GLN A 130 -6.26 -1.40 -5.23
CA GLN A 130 -7.30 -1.32 -4.20
C GLN A 130 -7.11 -0.08 -3.32
N ILE A 131 -5.88 0.24 -2.94
CA ILE A 131 -5.58 1.45 -2.16
C ILE A 131 -5.94 2.70 -2.96
N ALA A 132 -5.53 2.78 -4.23
CA ALA A 132 -5.88 3.91 -5.10
C ALA A 132 -7.40 4.08 -5.23
N ARG A 133 -8.16 3.00 -5.49
CA ARG A 133 -9.63 3.03 -5.50
C ARG A 133 -10.22 3.53 -4.19
N ALA A 134 -9.69 3.07 -3.06
CA ALA A 134 -10.19 3.46 -1.75
C ALA A 134 -9.93 4.94 -1.43
N VAL A 135 -8.79 5.47 -1.88
CA VAL A 135 -8.46 6.90 -1.71
C VAL A 135 -9.26 7.77 -2.67
N ASP A 136 -9.24 7.45 -3.96
CA ASP A 136 -9.92 8.24 -4.99
C ASP A 136 -11.45 8.18 -4.84
N GLY A 137 -11.97 7.07 -4.30
CA GLY A 137 -13.38 6.92 -3.92
C GLY A 137 -13.75 7.53 -2.55
N GLY A 138 -12.81 8.19 -1.85
CA GLY A 138 -13.06 8.87 -0.58
C GLY A 138 -13.28 7.94 0.64
N ARG A 139 -13.09 6.63 0.49
CA ARG A 139 -13.14 5.68 1.61
C ARG A 139 -12.04 5.99 2.63
N ILE A 140 -10.85 6.31 2.12
CA ILE A 140 -9.67 6.73 2.89
C ILE A 140 -9.31 8.15 2.43
N PRO A 141 -9.39 9.18 3.30
CA PRO A 141 -8.88 10.50 2.95
C PRO A 141 -7.38 10.42 2.62
N VAL A 142 -6.93 11.12 1.57
CA VAL A 142 -5.52 11.08 1.12
C VAL A 142 -4.54 11.44 2.25
N GLU A 143 -4.88 12.43 3.07
CA GLU A 143 -4.06 12.87 4.21
C GLU A 143 -4.02 11.88 5.36
N ALA A 144 -5.03 11.00 5.44
CA ALA A 144 -5.11 9.93 6.42
C ALA A 144 -4.57 8.60 5.90
N CYS A 145 -4.14 8.53 4.63
CA CYS A 145 -3.58 7.31 4.06
C CYS A 145 -2.18 7.04 4.66
N PRO A 146 -1.94 5.85 5.24
CA PRO A 146 -0.64 5.52 5.83
C PRO A 146 0.47 5.46 4.79
N GLY A 147 1.70 5.86 5.16
CA GLY A 147 2.87 5.76 4.26
C GLY A 147 3.36 4.34 3.99
N SER A 148 2.82 3.33 4.67
CA SER A 148 3.02 1.92 4.33
C SER A 148 1.85 1.39 3.53
N TYR A 149 2.09 1.00 2.27
CA TYR A 149 1.06 0.39 1.41
C TYR A 149 0.42 -0.84 2.08
N GLY A 150 1.19 -1.62 2.84
CA GLY A 150 0.69 -2.81 3.53
C GLY A 150 -0.35 -2.48 4.61
N THR A 151 -0.15 -1.38 5.36
CA THR A 151 -1.14 -0.89 6.32
C THR A 151 -2.34 -0.26 5.62
N ALA A 152 -2.10 0.59 4.61
CA ALA A 152 -3.16 1.18 3.80
C ALA A 152 -4.08 0.10 3.20
N TYR A 153 -3.49 -0.97 2.66
CA TYR A 153 -4.24 -2.13 2.16
C TYR A 153 -5.13 -2.77 3.23
N GLN A 154 -4.66 -2.93 4.47
CA GLN A 154 -5.52 -3.48 5.54
C GLN A 154 -6.76 -2.62 5.82
N ILE A 155 -6.64 -1.29 5.68
CA ILE A 155 -7.79 -0.38 5.83
C ILE A 155 -8.81 -0.62 4.71
N THR A 156 -8.36 -0.88 3.48
CA THR A 156 -9.26 -1.19 2.35
C THR A 156 -10.10 -2.45 2.58
N LEU A 157 -9.61 -3.38 3.42
CA LEU A 157 -10.29 -4.64 3.74
C LEU A 157 -11.30 -4.54 4.88
N LEU A 158 -11.41 -3.38 5.54
CA LEU A 158 -12.39 -3.18 6.60
C LEU A 158 -13.80 -3.22 6.00
N SER A 159 -14.72 -3.92 6.65
CA SER A 159 -16.14 -3.81 6.34
C SER A 159 -16.67 -2.42 6.70
N GLU A 160 -17.87 -2.05 6.24
CA GLU A 160 -18.45 -0.73 6.59
C GLU A 160 -18.65 -0.54 8.11
N PRO A 161 -19.15 -1.54 8.88
CA PRO A 161 -19.17 -1.47 10.33
C PRO A 161 -17.79 -1.25 10.95
N GLN A 162 -16.78 -2.01 10.50
CA GLN A 162 -15.41 -1.88 11.00
C GLN A 162 -14.82 -0.50 10.67
N LEU A 163 -15.07 0.00 9.46
CA LEU A 163 -14.58 1.32 9.04
C LEU A 163 -15.22 2.45 9.84
N ARG A 164 -16.51 2.33 10.19
CA ARG A 164 -17.19 3.28 11.07
C ARG A 164 -16.53 3.31 12.45
N VAL A 165 -16.34 2.15 13.07
CA VAL A 165 -15.67 2.06 14.37
C VAL A 165 -14.21 2.54 14.27
N ALA A 166 -13.52 2.27 13.16
CA ALA A 166 -12.18 2.79 12.91
C ALA A 166 -12.16 4.32 12.94
N ARG A 167 -13.12 4.98 12.27
CA ARG A 167 -13.25 6.45 12.28
C ARG A 167 -13.57 6.98 13.67
N GLU A 168 -14.51 6.37 14.37
CA GLU A 168 -14.90 6.75 15.74
C GLU A 168 -13.71 6.65 16.72
N ARG A 169 -12.86 5.62 16.56
CA ARG A 169 -11.64 5.43 17.36
C ARG A 169 -10.43 6.22 16.84
N GLY A 170 -10.61 7.03 15.81
CA GLY A 170 -9.51 7.81 15.20
C GLY A 170 -8.43 6.97 14.53
N LEU A 171 -8.71 5.73 14.13
CA LEU A 171 -7.76 4.79 13.50
C LEU A 171 -7.57 5.03 11.99
N ILE A 172 -8.26 6.01 11.40
CA ILE A 172 -8.04 6.44 10.02
C ILE A 172 -7.17 7.69 10.05
N ARG A 173 -5.85 7.47 10.10
CA ARG A 173 -4.81 8.50 10.19
C ARG A 173 -3.48 7.99 9.62
N SER A 174 -2.60 8.90 9.22
CA SER A 174 -1.35 8.60 8.49
C SER A 174 -0.33 7.78 9.30
N ASP A 175 -0.36 7.85 10.62
CA ASP A 175 0.57 7.16 11.53
C ASP A 175 0.00 5.85 12.11
N VAL A 176 -1.20 5.43 11.68
CA VAL A 176 -1.80 4.20 12.18
C VAL A 176 -0.94 2.99 11.83
N THR A 177 -0.81 2.08 12.78
CA THR A 177 -0.05 0.86 12.60
C THR A 177 -0.91 -0.28 12.07
N ARG A 178 -0.28 -1.22 11.36
CA ARG A 178 -0.94 -2.47 10.95
C ARG A 178 -1.50 -3.24 12.16
N ARG A 179 -0.83 -3.17 13.31
CA ARG A 179 -1.25 -3.84 14.54
C ARG A 179 -2.59 -3.32 15.04
N GLU A 180 -2.77 -1.99 15.07
CA GLU A 180 -4.03 -1.36 15.49
C GLU A 180 -5.20 -1.76 14.58
N ILE A 181 -4.99 -1.73 13.26
CA ILE A 181 -6.03 -2.15 12.29
C ILE A 181 -6.37 -3.63 12.46
N MET A 182 -5.37 -4.49 12.66
CA MET A 182 -5.61 -5.91 12.90
C MET A 182 -6.32 -6.19 14.22
N GLN A 183 -6.03 -5.41 15.26
CA GLN A 183 -6.72 -5.51 16.54
C GLN A 183 -8.19 -5.12 16.40
N LEU A 184 -8.49 -4.01 15.73
CA LEU A 184 -9.86 -3.60 15.42
C LEU A 184 -10.64 -4.72 14.70
N ARG A 185 -10.05 -5.36 13.69
CA ARG A 185 -10.70 -6.45 12.94
C ARG A 185 -11.04 -7.68 13.79
N ARG A 186 -10.28 -7.92 14.88
CA ARG A 186 -10.57 -9.01 15.83
C ARG A 186 -11.68 -8.62 16.79
N GLU A 187 -11.70 -7.37 17.23
CA GLU A 187 -12.67 -6.85 18.20
C GLU A 187 -14.03 -6.57 17.59
N VAL A 188 -14.07 -6.13 16.32
CA VAL A 188 -15.29 -5.73 15.62
C VAL A 188 -15.59 -6.76 14.53
N PRO A 189 -16.64 -7.59 14.70
CA PRO A 189 -17.07 -8.52 13.67
C PRO A 189 -17.39 -7.81 12.34
N ALA A 190 -17.08 -8.46 11.22
CA ALA A 190 -17.27 -7.88 9.89
C ALA A 190 -18.73 -7.46 9.62
N ASP A 191 -19.69 -8.17 10.21
CA ASP A 191 -21.13 -7.96 10.00
C ASP A 191 -21.74 -6.88 10.91
N GLY A 192 -20.95 -6.24 11.77
CA GLY A 192 -21.43 -5.16 12.65
C GLY A 192 -22.41 -5.61 13.73
N LEU A 193 -22.56 -6.91 13.93
CA LEU A 193 -23.38 -7.50 14.98
C LEU A 193 -22.49 -7.77 16.20
N GLU A 194 -22.92 -7.34 17.38
CA GLU A 194 -22.25 -7.70 18.64
C GLU A 194 -22.06 -9.22 18.71
N PRO A 195 -20.89 -9.70 19.20
CA PRO A 195 -20.74 -11.11 19.50
C PRO A 195 -21.77 -11.47 20.58
N LEU A 196 -22.78 -12.27 20.22
CA LEU A 196 -23.75 -12.77 21.19
C LEU A 196 -22.99 -13.48 22.32
N PRO A 197 -23.37 -13.28 23.59
CA PRO A 197 -22.77 -14.02 24.70
C PRO A 197 -22.87 -15.53 24.43
N PRO A 198 -21.83 -16.32 24.75
CA PRO A 198 -21.81 -17.75 24.50
C PRO A 198 -22.96 -18.41 25.26
N GLY A 199 -23.97 -18.91 24.56
CA GLY A 199 -25.09 -19.65 25.15
C GLY A 199 -26.48 -19.39 24.57
N ARG A 200 -26.71 -18.34 23.78
CA ARG A 200 -27.98 -18.15 23.06
C ARG A 200 -27.79 -18.28 21.56
N LEU A 201 -27.94 -19.52 21.07
CA LEU A 201 -28.07 -19.79 19.63
C LEU A 201 -29.35 -19.12 19.13
N ASP A 202 -29.20 -18.03 18.38
CA ASP A 202 -30.31 -17.41 17.67
C ASP A 202 -30.74 -18.33 16.51
N ARG A 203 -31.70 -19.20 16.81
CA ARG A 203 -32.24 -20.17 15.87
C ARG A 203 -32.96 -19.53 14.68
N ALA A 204 -33.39 -18.27 14.78
CA ALA A 204 -33.99 -17.58 13.63
C ALA A 204 -32.89 -17.19 12.64
N ARG A 205 -31.81 -16.59 13.15
CA ARG A 205 -30.63 -16.21 12.35
C ARG A 205 -29.94 -17.40 11.70
N LEU A 206 -29.74 -18.49 12.41
CA LEU A 206 -29.14 -19.71 11.83
C LEU A 206 -29.99 -20.33 10.72
N ARG A 207 -31.31 -20.13 10.74
CA ARG A 207 -32.19 -20.60 9.67
C ARG A 207 -32.08 -19.72 8.43
N GLU A 208 -32.02 -18.42 8.61
CA GLU A 208 -31.85 -17.46 7.51
C GLU A 208 -30.48 -17.63 6.83
N GLU A 209 -29.42 -17.78 7.62
CA GLU A 209 -28.08 -18.07 7.12
C GLU A 209 -28.03 -19.42 6.38
N ARG A 210 -28.65 -20.47 6.94
CA ARG A 210 -28.77 -21.77 6.26
C ARG A 210 -29.53 -21.68 4.94
N ALA A 211 -30.59 -20.87 4.87
CA ALA A 211 -31.35 -20.65 3.64
C ALA A 211 -30.50 -19.96 2.57
N ARG A 212 -29.84 -18.85 2.94
CA ARG A 212 -28.93 -18.11 2.05
C ARG A 212 -27.77 -18.97 1.55
N LEU A 213 -27.16 -19.77 2.42
CA LEU A 213 -26.10 -20.70 2.04
C LEU A 213 -26.63 -21.82 1.13
N GLY A 214 -27.87 -22.28 1.35
CA GLY A 214 -28.55 -23.23 0.47
C GLY A 214 -28.76 -22.69 -0.94
N GLU A 215 -29.26 -21.46 -1.07
CA GLU A 215 -29.41 -20.79 -2.37
C GLU A 215 -28.07 -20.61 -3.08
N ARG A 216 -27.04 -20.20 -2.35
CA ARG A 216 -25.69 -20.04 -2.91
C ARG A 216 -25.11 -21.38 -3.36
N ARG A 217 -25.33 -22.45 -2.58
CA ARG A 217 -24.93 -23.81 -2.96
C ARG A 217 -25.66 -24.24 -4.24
N ALA A 218 -26.95 -23.97 -4.38
CA ALA A 218 -27.70 -24.30 -5.59
C ALA A 218 -27.13 -23.60 -6.83
N ARG A 219 -26.85 -22.29 -6.75
CA ARG A 219 -26.22 -21.54 -7.84
C ARG A 219 -24.85 -22.10 -8.22
N LEU A 220 -24.01 -22.40 -7.22
CA LEU A 220 -22.68 -22.96 -7.47
C LEU A 220 -22.73 -24.36 -8.10
N VAL A 221 -23.72 -25.18 -7.74
CA VAL A 221 -23.93 -26.49 -8.38
C VAL A 221 -24.33 -26.33 -9.84
N GLU A 222 -25.17 -25.34 -10.17
CA GLU A 222 -25.56 -25.08 -11.54
C GLU A 222 -24.40 -24.52 -12.38
N GLU A 223 -23.61 -23.60 -11.82
CA GLU A 223 -22.36 -23.14 -12.43
C GLU A 223 -21.37 -24.28 -12.65
N LEU A 224 -21.22 -25.17 -11.66
CA LEU A 224 -20.36 -26.35 -11.77
C LEU A 224 -20.81 -27.25 -12.93
N ALA A 225 -22.11 -27.52 -13.06
CA ALA A 225 -22.65 -28.32 -14.15
C ALA A 225 -22.40 -27.70 -15.53
N VAL A 226 -22.41 -26.36 -15.65
CA VAL A 226 -22.03 -25.67 -16.88
C VAL A 226 -20.56 -25.89 -17.21
N VAL A 227 -19.69 -25.77 -16.20
CA VAL A 227 -18.24 -25.98 -16.35
C VAL A 227 -17.94 -27.43 -16.73
N GLU A 228 -18.54 -28.40 -16.06
CA GLU A 228 -18.36 -29.83 -16.35
C GLU A 228 -18.80 -30.19 -17.77
N ARG A 229 -19.95 -29.65 -18.24
CA ARG A 229 -20.37 -29.81 -19.64
C ARG A 229 -19.33 -29.25 -20.62
N ARG A 230 -18.72 -28.11 -20.29
CA ARG A 230 -17.71 -27.50 -21.16
C ARG A 230 -16.42 -28.32 -21.18
N ILE A 231 -16.01 -28.87 -20.04
CA ILE A 231 -14.87 -29.80 -19.95
C ILE A 231 -15.13 -31.03 -20.82
N ALA A 232 -16.30 -31.67 -20.67
CA ALA A 232 -16.66 -32.84 -21.47
C ALA A 232 -16.67 -32.57 -22.98
N GLN A 233 -17.14 -31.39 -23.42
CA GLN A 233 -17.05 -30.98 -24.83
C GLN A 233 -15.61 -30.82 -25.30
N ILE A 234 -14.74 -30.28 -24.45
CA ILE A 234 -13.32 -30.11 -24.78
C ILE A 234 -12.66 -31.49 -24.86
N ASP A 235 -12.96 -32.40 -23.94
CA ASP A 235 -12.43 -33.76 -23.93
C ASP A 235 -12.86 -34.54 -25.17
N ASP A 236 -14.11 -34.41 -25.61
CA ASP A 236 -14.61 -35.00 -26.86
C ASP A 236 -13.87 -34.46 -28.09
N LEU A 237 -13.65 -33.15 -28.16
CA LEU A 237 -12.87 -32.50 -29.23
C LEU A 237 -11.38 -32.87 -29.20
N MET A 238 -10.87 -33.32 -28.05
CA MET A 238 -9.49 -33.75 -27.85
C MET A 238 -9.32 -35.26 -27.98
N SER A 239 -10.41 -36.02 -28.11
CA SER A 239 -10.36 -37.47 -28.27
C SER A 239 -9.75 -37.80 -29.65
N PRO A 240 -8.67 -38.59 -29.73
CA PRO A 240 -8.07 -38.96 -31.00
C PRO A 240 -9.04 -39.80 -31.81
N VAL A 241 -9.36 -39.36 -33.04
CA VAL A 241 -10.05 -40.17 -34.05
C VAL A 241 -9.15 -41.36 -34.36
N ILE A 242 -9.47 -42.53 -33.79
CA ILE A 242 -8.90 -43.80 -34.24
C ILE A 242 -9.75 -44.22 -35.43
N ASP A 243 -9.35 -43.78 -36.63
CA ASP A 243 -9.85 -44.35 -37.87
C ASP A 243 -9.38 -45.81 -37.95
N GLY A 244 -10.29 -46.72 -37.61
CA GLY A 244 -10.09 -48.15 -37.81
C GLY A 244 -10.26 -48.50 -39.28
N GLU A 245 -9.15 -48.61 -40.01
CA GLU A 245 -9.12 -49.37 -41.26
C GLU A 245 -9.29 -50.86 -40.93
N ALA A 246 -10.52 -51.35 -41.05
CA ALA A 246 -10.79 -52.78 -41.17
C ALA A 246 -10.47 -53.21 -42.61
N GLU A 247 -9.22 -53.57 -42.87
CA GLU A 247 -8.86 -54.31 -44.07
C GLU A 247 -9.31 -55.77 -43.92
N ALA A 248 -10.43 -56.10 -44.57
CA ALA A 248 -10.79 -57.47 -44.87
C ALA A 248 -9.80 -58.02 -45.92
N ILE A 249 -8.95 -58.96 -45.52
CA ILE A 249 -8.19 -59.79 -46.45
C ILE A 249 -8.79 -61.19 -46.43
N ALA A 250 -9.12 -61.63 -47.65
CA ALA A 250 -9.78 -62.88 -48.04
C ALA A 250 -8.95 -64.14 -47.75
#